data_AF-A0A060Y378-F1
#
_entry.id   AF-A0A060Y378-F1
#
_cell.length_a   1.000
_cell.length_b   1.000
_cell.length_c   1.000
_cell.angle_alpha   90.00
_cell.angle_beta   90.00
_cell.angle_gamma   90.00
#
_symmetry.space_group_name_H-M   'P 1'
#
loop_
_entity.id
_entity.type
_entity.pdbx_description
1 polymer ?
#
loop_
_entity_poly.entity_id
_entity_poly.type
_entity_poly.pdbx_seq_one_letter_code
_entity_poly.pdbx_strand_id
1 'polypeptide(L)'
;MWNPWQLLYRTALGCMILEIFIHNVAQGLNVCMSGSAMSCEECLIIHPSCAWCAQEKFGSARTLMSRCDLRQNLQKRGCEAHHMESPSSSTTVVKSEPLSSKGSGPTQYDVIQIMPQKISLSLRPGDQTSFKVQVRQVEDYPVDLYYLMDLSLSMKDDLDTIRNLGTKLADEMRKLTSNFRLGFGSFVDKNMSPFSYTARKYQDNPCNGYKLFPSCVPSFGFRHLLSLTDKVDRFNEEVQKQMVSRNRDAPEGGFDAILQAAVCKERIGWRKEAFHLLVFATDDVPHLALDGKLGGLVQPHDGECHMNEKNEYSGSTNMDYPSLALLGEKLAANNIYLIFAVTKRLYVIYKNFTALIPGTTVEILDQDSKNIIQLIVNAYNSIRSKVELIVWDQPEDLSLSFTATCQDGQPLPGLRKCADLKIGDTVSFNVSIDARGCPAPGTQQGFTIKPVGFKDHLEVSVDYRCACGCTDQTQANSTHCSSIGQYTCGICRCDPGYLGARCECQEGEAGSMYLSACRQAEGMQICGGRGECSCNQCLCYESEFGKIYGTFCECDDFSCARHKGILCSGMCACITKEISILTNSSASYST
;
A
#
# COMPACT_ATOMS: atom_id res chain seq x y z
N MET A 1 20.55 60.84 50.29
CA MET A 1 21.09 59.47 50.34
C MET A 1 19.96 58.50 50.03
N TRP A 2 19.87 58.02 48.79
CA TRP A 2 18.98 56.90 48.45
C TRP A 2 19.85 55.65 48.31
N ASN A 3 19.53 54.62 49.09
CA ASN A 3 20.34 53.43 49.22
C ASN A 3 20.21 52.58 47.93
N PRO A 4 21.28 52.35 47.15
CA PRO A 4 21.23 51.65 45.87
C PRO A 4 20.70 50.22 45.96
N TRP A 5 20.77 49.61 47.15
CA TRP A 5 20.20 48.29 47.44
C TRP A 5 18.66 48.24 47.40
N GLN A 6 17.97 49.35 47.72
CA GLN A 6 16.50 49.37 47.68
C GLN A 6 15.94 49.48 46.25
N LEU A 7 16.70 50.06 45.32
CA LEU A 7 16.29 50.19 43.92
C LEU A 7 16.42 48.83 43.19
N LEU A 8 17.51 48.11 43.44
CA LEU A 8 17.74 46.75 42.94
C LEU A 8 16.72 45.72 43.47
N TYR A 9 16.33 45.85 44.74
CA TYR A 9 15.33 44.94 45.32
C TYR A 9 13.93 45.17 44.71
N ARG A 10 13.57 46.43 44.43
CA ARG A 10 12.28 46.78 43.81
C ARG A 10 12.20 46.39 42.33
N THR A 11 13.29 46.50 41.58
CA THR A 11 13.34 46.03 40.18
C THR A 11 13.34 44.50 40.09
N ALA A 12 14.03 43.80 41.01
CA ALA A 12 14.02 42.34 41.07
C ALA A 12 12.65 41.78 41.48
N LEU A 13 11.96 42.40 42.45
CA LEU A 13 10.59 42.03 42.81
C LEU A 13 9.60 42.31 41.68
N GLY A 14 9.78 43.44 40.98
CA GLY A 14 8.99 43.80 39.80
C GLY A 14 9.15 42.80 38.66
N CYS A 15 10.39 42.37 38.36
CA CYS A 15 10.66 41.35 37.35
C CYS A 15 10.14 39.97 37.74
N MET A 16 10.25 39.55 39.02
CA MET A 16 9.65 38.28 39.45
C MET A 16 8.12 38.30 39.39
N ILE A 17 7.48 39.40 39.76
CA ILE A 17 6.02 39.54 39.63
C ILE A 17 5.61 39.56 38.16
N LEU A 18 6.40 40.18 37.28
CA LEU A 18 6.17 40.19 35.84
C LEU A 18 6.38 38.80 35.23
N GLU A 19 7.40 38.04 35.62
CA GLU A 19 7.62 36.65 35.16
C GLU A 19 6.55 35.69 35.67
N ILE A 20 6.05 35.87 36.90
CA ILE A 20 4.93 35.11 37.45
C ILE A 20 3.62 35.49 36.71
N PHE A 21 3.42 36.76 36.35
CA PHE A 21 2.29 37.18 35.52
C PHE A 21 2.39 36.65 34.09
N ILE A 22 3.59 36.68 33.48
CA ILE A 22 3.82 36.17 32.12
C ILE A 22 3.68 34.63 32.08
N HIS A 23 4.13 33.90 33.10
CA HIS A 23 3.92 32.44 33.21
C HIS A 23 2.44 32.06 33.44
N ASN A 24 1.67 32.89 34.16
CA ASN A 24 0.24 32.62 34.38
C ASN A 24 -0.64 33.00 33.17
N VAL A 25 -0.23 33.97 32.34
CA VAL A 25 -0.99 34.39 31.14
C VAL A 25 -0.78 33.42 29.96
N ALA A 26 0.29 32.62 29.96
CA ALA A 26 0.58 31.66 28.88
C ALA A 26 -0.23 30.33 28.94
N GLN A 27 -1.15 30.13 29.89
CA GLN A 27 -1.95 28.90 30.02
C GLN A 27 -3.31 28.93 29.27
N GLY A 28 -3.48 29.77 28.25
CA GLY A 28 -4.80 30.12 27.72
C GLY A 28 -5.38 29.27 26.58
N LEU A 29 -4.57 28.75 25.66
CA LEU A 29 -5.07 27.99 24.50
C LEU A 29 -4.23 26.75 24.26
N ASN A 30 -4.88 25.59 24.26
CA ASN A 30 -4.31 24.33 23.78
C ASN A 30 -4.87 24.01 22.38
N VAL A 31 -4.27 23.02 21.71
CA VAL A 31 -4.61 22.61 20.33
C VAL A 31 -6.12 22.37 20.10
N CYS A 32 -6.85 21.89 21.12
CA CYS A 32 -8.28 21.62 21.03
C CYS A 32 -9.13 22.88 21.13
N MET A 33 -8.66 23.88 21.86
CA MET A 33 -9.34 25.18 22.02
C MET A 33 -8.99 26.17 20.90
N SER A 34 -7.85 26.01 20.23
CA SER A 34 -7.44 26.85 19.10
C SER A 34 -8.15 26.52 17.79
N GLY A 35 -8.74 25.33 17.66
CA GLY A 35 -9.43 24.90 16.45
C GLY A 35 -10.89 25.38 16.31
N SER A 36 -11.44 26.09 17.30
CA SER A 36 -12.79 26.69 17.26
C SER A 36 -13.91 25.71 16.81
N ALA A 37 -13.81 24.42 17.18
CA ALA A 37 -14.77 23.38 16.78
C ALA A 37 -16.20 23.73 17.21
N MET A 38 -17.12 23.73 16.26
CA MET A 38 -18.54 24.03 16.47
C MET A 38 -19.39 22.77 16.65
N SER A 39 -18.85 21.60 16.32
CA SER A 39 -19.49 20.30 16.49
C SER A 39 -18.58 19.28 17.18
N CYS A 40 -19.18 18.19 17.65
CA CYS A 40 -18.44 17.10 18.28
C CYS A 40 -17.48 16.44 17.28
N GLU A 41 -17.95 16.21 16.05
CA GLU A 41 -17.18 15.59 14.98
C GLU A 41 -15.95 16.43 14.60
N GLU A 42 -16.13 17.75 14.45
CA GLU A 42 -15.02 18.68 14.21
C GLU A 42 -13.99 18.63 15.35
N CYS A 43 -14.45 18.58 16.61
CA CYS A 43 -13.57 18.51 17.76
C CYS A 43 -12.68 17.25 17.74
N LEU A 44 -13.25 16.10 17.37
CA LEU A 44 -12.52 14.84 17.36
C LEU A 44 -11.46 14.76 16.24
N ILE A 45 -11.67 15.50 15.14
CA ILE A 45 -10.76 15.57 13.98
C ILE A 45 -9.56 16.51 14.24
N ILE A 46 -9.68 17.52 15.11
CA ILE A 46 -8.59 18.47 15.40
C ILE A 46 -7.31 17.76 15.83
N HIS A 47 -7.41 16.93 16.87
CA HIS A 47 -6.27 16.20 17.42
C HIS A 47 -6.74 15.01 18.27
N PRO A 48 -6.00 13.88 18.33
CA PRO A 48 -6.35 12.70 19.13
C PRO A 48 -6.57 12.96 20.62
N SER A 49 -5.86 13.93 21.18
CA SER A 49 -5.99 14.29 22.60
C SER A 49 -7.24 15.10 22.93
N CYS A 50 -7.98 15.57 21.92
CA CYS A 50 -9.20 16.35 22.12
C CYS A 50 -10.36 15.45 22.53
N ALA A 51 -11.26 16.02 23.33
CA ALA A 51 -12.48 15.40 23.78
C ALA A 51 -13.61 16.45 23.70
N TRP A 52 -14.84 15.96 23.56
CA TRP A 52 -16.03 16.80 23.53
C TRP A 52 -16.93 16.52 24.73
N CYS A 53 -17.52 17.57 25.31
CA CYS A 53 -18.50 17.45 26.38
C CYS A 53 -19.93 17.65 25.87
N ALA A 54 -20.70 16.55 25.81
CA ALA A 54 -22.10 16.53 25.40
C ALA A 54 -23.09 16.86 26.54
N GLN A 55 -22.60 17.13 27.76
CA GLN A 55 -23.45 17.42 28.92
C GLN A 55 -24.26 18.70 28.70
N GLU A 56 -25.58 18.64 28.93
CA GLU A 56 -26.49 19.77 28.68
C GLU A 56 -26.06 21.02 29.47
N LYS A 57 -25.94 20.89 30.79
CA LYS A 57 -25.48 21.95 31.69
C LYS A 57 -23.97 21.82 31.90
N PHE A 58 -23.21 22.47 31.02
CA PHE A 58 -21.75 22.50 31.08
C PHE A 58 -21.24 23.94 30.99
N GLY A 59 -20.38 24.34 31.94
CA GLY A 59 -19.87 25.71 32.08
C GLY A 59 -20.80 26.69 32.81
N SER A 60 -20.33 27.93 33.00
CA SER A 60 -21.10 29.03 33.60
C SER A 60 -21.58 30.00 32.52
N ALA A 61 -22.80 30.56 32.65
CA ALA A 61 -23.39 31.51 31.69
C ALA A 61 -22.57 32.80 31.45
N ARG A 62 -21.49 33.02 32.20
CA ARG A 62 -20.62 34.21 32.11
C ARG A 62 -19.34 33.99 31.30
N THR A 63 -19.08 32.77 30.85
CA THR A 63 -17.87 32.40 30.10
C THR A 63 -18.26 31.48 28.95
N LEU A 64 -18.08 31.94 27.71
CA LEU A 64 -18.14 31.08 26.50
C LEU A 64 -16.99 30.06 26.58
N MET A 65 -17.22 28.94 27.28
CA MET A 65 -16.22 27.88 27.39
C MET A 65 -16.45 26.87 26.28
N SER A 66 -15.39 26.59 25.51
CA SER A 66 -15.40 25.56 24.48
C SER A 66 -15.82 24.20 25.07
N ARG A 67 -16.75 23.51 24.40
CA ARG A 67 -17.10 22.10 24.68
C ARG A 67 -16.05 21.13 24.17
N CYS A 68 -15.13 21.61 23.31
CA CYS A 68 -13.96 20.90 22.84
C CYS A 68 -12.72 21.30 23.65
N ASP A 69 -12.11 20.36 24.35
CA ASP A 69 -10.88 20.58 25.11
C ASP A 69 -10.17 19.24 25.38
N LEU A 70 -9.01 19.27 26.04
CA LEU A 70 -8.38 18.08 26.58
C LEU A 70 -9.30 17.43 27.63
N ARG A 71 -9.35 16.09 27.63
CA ARG A 71 -10.13 15.27 28.58
C ARG A 71 -10.00 15.74 30.03
N GLN A 72 -8.78 16.00 30.48
CA GLN A 72 -8.50 16.44 31.85
C GLN A 72 -9.07 17.84 32.16
N ASN A 73 -9.09 18.74 31.18
CA ASN A 73 -9.64 20.09 31.35
C ASN A 73 -11.17 20.05 31.43
N LEU A 74 -11.82 19.25 30.58
CA LEU A 74 -13.28 19.05 30.65
C LEU A 74 -13.71 18.45 31.99
N GLN A 75 -12.96 17.49 32.51
CA GLN A 75 -13.20 16.92 33.84
C GLN A 75 -13.07 17.97 34.95
N LYS A 76 -12.00 18.78 34.94
CA LYS A 76 -11.81 19.88 35.90
C LYS A 76 -12.94 20.92 35.82
N ARG A 77 -13.54 21.11 34.65
CA ARG A 77 -14.69 22.01 34.43
C ARG A 77 -16.05 21.38 34.76
N GLY A 78 -16.07 20.13 35.24
CA GLY A 78 -17.28 19.46 35.70
C GLY A 78 -18.06 18.70 34.61
N CYS A 79 -17.41 18.33 33.49
CA CYS A 79 -18.01 17.40 32.54
C CYS A 79 -17.96 15.97 33.10
N GLU A 80 -19.12 15.33 33.24
CA GLU A 80 -19.22 13.95 33.69
C GLU A 80 -18.66 12.98 32.63
N ALA A 81 -17.99 11.92 33.07
CA ALA A 81 -17.25 11.03 32.18
C ALA A 81 -18.09 10.33 31.11
N HIS A 82 -19.38 10.07 31.37
CA HIS A 82 -20.29 9.42 30.42
C HIS A 82 -20.87 10.38 29.37
N HIS A 83 -20.81 11.68 29.60
CA HIS A 83 -21.16 12.71 28.62
C HIS A 83 -19.95 13.13 27.78
N MET A 84 -18.80 12.47 27.95
CA MET A 84 -17.55 12.85 27.31
C MET A 84 -17.23 11.94 26.14
N GLU A 85 -17.19 12.52 24.95
CA GLU A 85 -16.83 11.85 23.70
C GLU A 85 -15.32 11.97 23.49
N SER A 86 -14.63 10.84 23.53
CA SER A 86 -13.18 10.75 23.29
C SER A 86 -12.83 9.32 22.90
N PRO A 87 -13.23 8.87 21.70
CA PRO A 87 -12.84 7.55 21.21
C PRO A 87 -11.32 7.48 21.05
N SER A 88 -10.78 6.29 21.21
CA SER A 88 -9.36 5.98 20.98
C SER A 88 -9.25 4.91 19.91
N SER A 89 -8.19 4.99 19.12
CA SER A 89 -7.86 3.96 18.15
C SER A 89 -7.58 2.64 18.85
N SER A 90 -8.05 1.54 18.26
CA SER A 90 -7.86 0.20 18.82
C SER A 90 -7.68 -0.84 17.73
N THR A 91 -6.98 -1.91 18.09
CA THR A 91 -6.72 -3.06 17.22
C THR A 91 -7.30 -4.31 17.88
N THR A 92 -8.13 -5.04 17.14
CA THR A 92 -8.70 -6.32 17.58
C THR A 92 -8.27 -7.44 16.63
N VAL A 93 -7.72 -8.52 17.21
CA VAL A 93 -7.33 -9.70 16.44
C VAL A 93 -8.55 -10.60 16.29
N VAL A 94 -9.00 -10.82 15.06
CA VAL A 94 -10.22 -11.60 14.74
C VAL A 94 -9.87 -13.06 14.50
N LYS A 95 -8.78 -13.33 13.77
CA LYS A 95 -8.29 -14.69 13.48
C LYS A 95 -6.77 -14.74 13.62
N SER A 96 -6.28 -15.65 14.48
CA SER A 96 -4.86 -15.83 14.77
C SER A 96 -4.52 -17.29 15.04
N GLU A 97 -4.53 -18.09 13.99
CA GLU A 97 -4.04 -19.46 14.00
C GLU A 97 -2.50 -19.47 14.09
N PRO A 98 -1.90 -20.41 14.85
CA PRO A 98 -0.47 -20.47 15.07
C PRO A 98 0.30 -20.88 13.81
N LEU A 99 1.53 -20.37 13.70
CA LEU A 99 2.44 -20.68 12.59
C LEU A 99 2.79 -22.18 12.57
N SER A 100 2.70 -22.81 11.40
CA SER A 100 3.04 -24.21 11.20
C SER A 100 4.56 -24.45 11.31
N SER A 101 4.94 -25.65 11.76
CA SER A 101 6.34 -26.07 11.84
C SER A 101 6.84 -26.78 10.58
N LYS A 102 5.98 -27.56 9.90
CA LYS A 102 6.31 -28.30 8.67
C LYS A 102 5.23 -28.13 7.60
N GLY A 103 5.65 -28.13 6.34
CA GLY A 103 4.78 -27.99 5.17
C GLY A 103 4.12 -29.29 4.71
N SER A 104 4.54 -30.42 5.28
CA SER A 104 4.19 -31.78 4.87
C SER A 104 3.74 -32.60 6.10
N GLY A 105 2.42 -32.67 6.31
CA GLY A 105 1.77 -33.45 7.38
C GLY A 105 0.55 -34.23 6.87
N PRO A 106 -0.11 -35.05 7.73
CA PRO A 106 -1.26 -35.88 7.33
C PRO A 106 -2.44 -35.07 6.79
N THR A 107 -2.55 -33.81 7.22
CA THR A 107 -3.45 -32.79 6.68
C THR A 107 -2.63 -31.85 5.80
N GLN A 108 -2.37 -32.27 4.56
CA GLN A 108 -1.45 -31.67 3.60
C GLN A 108 -1.87 -30.26 3.09
N TYR A 109 -2.90 -29.65 3.69
CA TYR A 109 -3.67 -28.54 3.10
C TYR A 109 -3.81 -27.27 3.97
N ASP A 110 -3.26 -27.24 5.18
CA ASP A 110 -3.40 -26.08 6.10
C ASP A 110 -2.04 -25.65 6.66
N VAL A 111 -1.11 -25.30 5.78
CA VAL A 111 0.18 -24.69 6.18
C VAL A 111 -0.04 -23.20 6.42
N ILE A 112 0.26 -22.74 7.63
CA ILE A 112 0.08 -21.35 8.06
C ILE A 112 1.45 -20.70 8.26
N GLN A 113 1.75 -19.69 7.45
CA GLN A 113 3.04 -19.02 7.36
C GLN A 113 3.00 -17.57 7.85
N ILE A 114 1.80 -17.00 8.06
CA ILE A 114 1.58 -15.66 8.61
C ILE A 114 0.62 -15.71 9.79
N MET A 115 0.88 -14.89 10.81
CA MET A 115 0.02 -14.72 11.97
C MET A 115 0.05 -13.26 12.45
N PRO A 116 -1.10 -12.64 12.77
CA PRO A 116 -2.47 -13.16 12.60
C PRO A 116 -2.92 -13.18 11.13
N GLN A 117 -4.08 -13.77 10.85
CA GLN A 117 -4.68 -13.83 9.50
C GLN A 117 -5.78 -12.80 9.30
N LYS A 118 -6.44 -12.34 10.38
CA LYS A 118 -7.47 -11.31 10.29
C LYS A 118 -7.44 -10.36 11.48
N ILE A 119 -7.43 -9.06 11.19
CA ILE A 119 -7.50 -7.97 12.18
C ILE A 119 -8.64 -7.02 11.82
N SER A 120 -9.31 -6.48 12.84
CA SER A 120 -10.20 -5.34 12.72
C SER A 120 -9.62 -4.15 13.50
N LEU A 121 -9.45 -3.04 12.79
CA LEU A 121 -8.98 -1.77 13.31
C LEU A 121 -10.17 -0.84 13.48
N SER A 122 -10.22 -0.13 14.60
CA SER A 122 -11.11 1.00 14.80
C SER A 122 -10.23 2.24 14.96
N LEU A 123 -10.26 3.14 13.99
CA LEU A 123 -9.32 4.26 13.89
C LEU A 123 -10.03 5.59 14.11
N ARG A 124 -9.51 6.37 15.05
CA ARG A 124 -9.79 7.80 15.13
C ARG A 124 -8.76 8.56 14.28
N PRO A 125 -9.19 9.53 13.44
CA PRO A 125 -8.26 10.33 12.66
C PRO A 125 -7.14 10.95 13.51
N GLY A 126 -5.90 10.81 13.03
CA GLY A 126 -4.67 11.24 13.71
C GLY A 126 -4.20 10.36 14.86
N ASP A 127 -5.03 9.44 15.39
CA ASP A 127 -4.69 8.60 16.53
C ASP A 127 -4.07 7.28 16.06
N GLN A 128 -2.76 7.15 16.27
CA GLN A 128 -1.99 6.02 15.76
C GLN A 128 -2.20 4.77 16.62
N THR A 129 -2.44 3.63 15.97
CA THR A 129 -2.39 2.30 16.60
C THR A 129 -1.35 1.42 15.91
N SER A 130 -1.00 0.29 16.52
CA SER A 130 -0.09 -0.67 15.90
C SER A 130 -0.53 -2.11 16.13
N PHE A 131 -0.02 -3.00 15.29
CA PHE A 131 -0.16 -4.44 15.43
C PHE A 131 1.07 -5.17 14.92
N LYS A 132 1.30 -6.36 15.49
CA LYS A 132 2.44 -7.21 15.15
C LYS A 132 2.01 -8.30 14.17
N VAL A 133 2.77 -8.42 13.09
CA VAL A 133 2.68 -9.51 12.12
C VAL A 133 3.91 -10.39 12.27
N GLN A 134 3.72 -11.70 12.29
CA GLN A 134 4.80 -12.69 12.31
C GLN A 134 4.73 -13.52 11.03
N VAL A 135 5.89 -13.73 10.42
CA VAL A 135 6.02 -14.53 9.20
C VAL A 135 7.07 -15.59 9.44
N ARG A 136 6.75 -16.85 9.10
CA ARG A 136 7.67 -17.98 9.20
C ARG A 136 7.83 -18.70 7.88
N GLN A 137 9.07 -18.97 7.54
CA GLN A 137 9.40 -19.83 6.41
C GLN A 137 9.35 -21.30 6.84
N VAL A 138 8.22 -21.92 6.57
CA VAL A 138 7.98 -23.33 6.92
C VAL A 138 8.95 -24.25 6.18
N GLU A 139 9.48 -25.24 6.90
CA GLU A 139 10.33 -26.31 6.35
C GLU A 139 9.53 -27.23 5.42
N ASP A 140 10.20 -27.79 4.40
CA ASP A 140 9.60 -28.77 3.47
C ASP A 140 8.30 -28.28 2.81
N TYR A 141 8.29 -27.02 2.37
CA TYR A 141 7.16 -26.44 1.64
C TYR A 141 7.12 -26.95 0.20
N PRO A 142 5.95 -27.27 -0.39
CA PRO A 142 5.86 -27.77 -1.76
C PRO A 142 6.42 -26.78 -2.79
N VAL A 143 7.05 -27.28 -3.85
CA VAL A 143 7.62 -26.45 -4.91
C VAL A 143 7.11 -26.90 -6.28
N ASP A 144 6.65 -25.94 -7.07
CA ASP A 144 6.34 -26.11 -8.48
C ASP A 144 7.39 -25.35 -9.29
N LEU A 145 8.06 -26.04 -10.21
CA LEU A 145 9.03 -25.44 -11.12
C LEU A 145 8.54 -25.60 -12.55
N TYR A 146 8.32 -24.47 -13.23
CA TYR A 146 8.02 -24.46 -14.66
C TYR A 146 9.24 -23.95 -15.43
N TYR A 147 9.79 -24.80 -16.29
CA TYR A 147 10.96 -24.49 -17.08
C TYR A 147 10.53 -23.96 -18.44
N LEU A 148 10.79 -22.68 -18.67
CA LEU A 148 10.45 -21.96 -19.89
C LEU A 148 11.71 -21.71 -20.71
N MET A 149 11.81 -22.37 -21.84
CA MET A 149 13.02 -22.42 -22.65
C MET A 149 12.84 -21.73 -24.00
N ASP A 150 13.79 -20.89 -24.33
CA ASP A 150 14.04 -20.40 -25.68
C ASP A 150 14.44 -21.57 -26.60
N LEU A 151 13.72 -21.75 -27.71
CA LEU A 151 14.01 -22.75 -28.74
C LEU A 151 14.38 -22.12 -30.07
N SER A 152 14.97 -20.92 -30.07
CA SER A 152 15.65 -20.36 -31.23
C SER A 152 16.87 -21.20 -31.60
N LEU A 153 17.48 -20.86 -32.74
CA LEU A 153 18.51 -21.72 -33.34
C LEU A 153 19.80 -21.75 -32.51
N SER A 154 20.10 -20.68 -31.76
CA SER A 154 21.26 -20.58 -30.87
C SER A 154 21.19 -21.58 -29.72
N MET A 155 20.00 -21.84 -29.18
CA MET A 155 19.76 -22.71 -28.01
C MET A 155 19.82 -24.23 -28.33
N LYS A 156 20.39 -24.62 -29.48
CA LYS A 156 20.38 -26.01 -29.96
C LYS A 156 21.23 -26.94 -29.10
N ASP A 157 22.39 -26.47 -28.63
CA ASP A 157 23.29 -27.19 -27.74
C ASP A 157 22.75 -27.23 -26.30
N ASP A 158 22.14 -26.15 -25.81
CA ASP A 158 21.42 -26.15 -24.52
C ASP A 158 20.32 -27.21 -24.47
N LEU A 159 19.56 -27.37 -25.57
CA LEU A 159 18.53 -28.40 -25.66
C LEU A 159 19.12 -29.81 -25.51
N ASP A 160 20.31 -30.06 -26.04
CA ASP A 160 20.99 -31.36 -25.90
C ASP A 160 21.47 -31.59 -24.46
N THR A 161 21.90 -30.54 -23.75
CA THR A 161 22.23 -30.64 -22.32
C THR A 161 20.99 -30.91 -21.46
N ILE A 162 19.89 -30.19 -21.71
CA ILE A 162 18.67 -30.27 -20.88
C ILE A 162 17.95 -31.62 -21.02
N ARG A 163 18.08 -32.30 -22.17
CA ARG A 163 17.56 -33.67 -22.38
C ARG A 163 18.03 -34.68 -21.33
N ASN A 164 19.19 -34.45 -20.73
CA ASN A 164 19.79 -35.33 -19.71
C ASN A 164 19.66 -34.79 -18.29
N LEU A 165 18.94 -33.68 -18.10
CA LEU A 165 18.98 -32.89 -16.87
C LEU A 165 17.76 -33.06 -15.97
N GLY A 166 16.59 -33.42 -16.50
CA GLY A 166 15.33 -33.43 -15.74
C GLY A 166 15.37 -34.31 -14.49
N THR A 167 15.95 -35.51 -14.58
CA THR A 167 16.14 -36.42 -13.44
C THR A 167 17.08 -35.83 -12.40
N LYS A 168 18.24 -35.32 -12.84
CA LYS A 168 19.23 -34.72 -11.94
C LYS A 168 18.69 -33.48 -11.23
N LEU A 169 17.93 -32.64 -11.93
CA LEU A 169 17.27 -31.48 -11.34
C LEU A 169 16.27 -31.91 -10.26
N ALA A 170 15.42 -32.90 -10.57
CA ALA A 170 14.45 -33.39 -9.59
C ALA A 170 15.13 -34.01 -8.37
N ASP A 171 16.25 -34.72 -8.54
CA ASP A 171 16.99 -35.30 -7.42
C ASP A 171 17.64 -34.24 -6.52
N GLU A 172 18.15 -33.14 -7.08
CA GLU A 172 18.63 -32.01 -6.28
C GLU A 172 17.48 -31.27 -5.58
N MET A 173 16.37 -31.05 -6.26
CA MET A 173 15.18 -30.40 -5.67
C MET A 173 14.54 -31.26 -4.57
N ARG A 174 14.58 -32.59 -4.69
CA ARG A 174 14.09 -33.53 -3.67
C ARG A 174 14.86 -33.45 -2.35
N LYS A 175 16.10 -32.94 -2.35
CA LYS A 175 16.86 -32.68 -1.12
C LYS A 175 16.33 -31.46 -0.35
N LEU A 176 15.61 -30.58 -1.03
CA LEU A 176 15.06 -29.34 -0.47
C LEU A 176 13.58 -29.46 -0.11
N THR A 177 12.82 -30.21 -0.90
CA THR A 177 11.38 -30.45 -0.68
C THR A 177 11.00 -31.88 -1.05
N SER A 178 10.16 -32.50 -0.24
CA SER A 178 9.57 -33.82 -0.50
C SER A 178 8.50 -33.77 -1.59
N ASN A 179 7.95 -32.58 -1.89
CA ASN A 179 6.79 -32.41 -2.75
C ASN A 179 7.07 -31.45 -3.92
N PHE A 180 7.80 -31.98 -4.91
CA PHE A 180 8.26 -31.26 -6.10
C PHE A 180 7.43 -31.63 -7.34
N ARG A 181 7.04 -30.62 -8.15
CA ARG A 181 6.50 -30.80 -9.50
C ARG A 181 7.31 -30.02 -10.52
N LEU A 182 7.46 -30.61 -11.69
CA LEU A 182 8.20 -30.04 -12.82
C LEU A 182 7.28 -29.93 -14.05
N GLY A 183 7.36 -28.80 -14.74
CA GLY A 183 6.64 -28.53 -15.99
C GLY A 183 7.59 -27.92 -17.03
N PHE A 184 7.15 -27.91 -18.29
CA PHE A 184 7.98 -27.46 -19.41
C PHE A 184 7.16 -26.69 -20.44
N GLY A 185 7.73 -25.60 -20.93
CA GLY A 185 7.21 -24.83 -22.05
C GLY A 185 8.35 -24.25 -22.88
N SER A 186 8.02 -23.86 -24.10
CA SER A 186 8.99 -23.30 -25.04
C SER A 186 8.45 -22.07 -25.73
N PHE A 187 9.35 -21.18 -26.15
CA PHE A 187 9.04 -20.01 -26.95
C PHE A 187 10.10 -19.75 -28.01
N VAL A 188 9.76 -18.92 -28.99
CA VAL A 188 10.69 -18.33 -29.96
C VAL A 188 10.27 -16.88 -30.14
N ASP A 189 9.37 -16.62 -31.10
CA ASP A 189 8.80 -15.30 -31.30
C ASP A 189 7.51 -15.37 -32.13
N LYS A 190 6.82 -14.24 -32.25
CA LYS A 190 5.60 -14.10 -33.04
C LYS A 190 5.85 -14.58 -34.47
N ASN A 191 5.09 -15.58 -34.90
CA ASN A 191 5.26 -16.18 -36.23
C ASN A 191 4.61 -15.31 -37.33
N MET A 192 5.16 -14.12 -37.54
CA MET A 192 4.73 -13.15 -38.53
C MET A 192 5.88 -12.24 -38.95
N SER A 193 5.73 -11.54 -40.07
CA SER A 193 6.68 -10.53 -40.51
C SER A 193 6.60 -9.30 -39.59
N PRO A 194 7.72 -8.65 -39.23
CA PRO A 194 9.10 -8.92 -39.67
C PRO A 194 9.89 -9.93 -38.83
N PHE A 195 9.33 -10.42 -37.73
CA PHE A 195 10.02 -11.24 -36.71
C PHE A 195 10.39 -12.65 -37.19
N SER A 196 9.54 -13.26 -38.05
CA SER A 196 9.76 -14.60 -38.61
C SER A 196 9.88 -14.61 -40.14
N TYR A 197 10.42 -15.71 -40.68
CA TYR A 197 10.48 -15.95 -42.11
C TYR A 197 9.12 -16.44 -42.66
N THR A 198 8.33 -15.53 -43.24
CA THR A 198 6.96 -15.84 -43.73
C THR A 198 6.85 -16.24 -45.20
N ALA A 199 7.94 -16.13 -45.98
CA ALA A 199 7.92 -16.52 -47.39
C ALA A 199 7.74 -18.04 -47.55
N ARG A 200 7.03 -18.47 -48.61
CA ARG A 200 6.65 -19.89 -48.84
C ARG A 200 7.81 -20.89 -48.70
N LYS A 201 9.03 -20.52 -49.10
CA LYS A 201 10.23 -21.35 -48.99
C LYS A 201 10.60 -21.75 -47.53
N TYR A 202 10.17 -20.95 -46.55
CA TYR A 202 10.54 -21.06 -45.15
C TYR A 202 9.38 -21.48 -44.23
N GLN A 203 8.16 -21.64 -44.77
CA GLN A 203 6.97 -21.94 -43.97
C GLN A 203 7.11 -23.23 -43.16
N ASP A 204 7.60 -24.31 -43.79
CA ASP A 204 7.78 -25.61 -43.13
C ASP A 204 9.16 -25.76 -42.47
N ASN A 205 10.15 -24.99 -42.93
CA ASN A 205 11.53 -25.05 -42.45
C ASN A 205 12.22 -23.68 -42.57
N PRO A 206 12.20 -22.86 -41.51
CA PRO A 206 12.89 -21.57 -41.46
C PRO A 206 14.42 -21.65 -41.64
N CYS A 207 15.00 -22.83 -41.43
CA CYS A 207 16.44 -23.08 -41.56
C CYS A 207 16.86 -23.49 -42.97
N ASN A 208 15.94 -23.46 -43.95
CA ASN A 208 16.25 -23.76 -45.34
C ASN A 208 17.40 -22.86 -45.86
N GLY A 209 18.51 -23.49 -46.28
CA GLY A 209 19.71 -22.79 -46.75
C GLY A 209 20.74 -22.45 -45.66
N TYR A 210 20.48 -22.79 -44.40
CA TYR A 210 21.46 -22.70 -43.32
C TYR A 210 22.26 -24.02 -43.23
N LYS A 211 23.53 -24.01 -43.65
CA LYS A 211 24.32 -25.23 -43.85
C LYS A 211 24.59 -26.05 -42.58
N LEU A 212 24.81 -25.37 -41.45
CA LEU A 212 25.14 -26.02 -40.17
C LEU A 212 23.92 -26.72 -39.54
N PHE A 213 22.71 -26.19 -39.78
CA PHE A 213 21.45 -26.71 -39.26
C PHE A 213 20.42 -26.71 -40.38
N PRO A 214 20.35 -27.78 -41.21
CA PRO A 214 19.54 -27.77 -42.43
C PRO A 214 18.03 -27.90 -42.18
N SER A 215 17.61 -28.28 -40.97
CA SER A 215 16.22 -28.54 -40.61
C SER A 215 15.90 -28.03 -39.20
N CYS A 216 14.81 -27.29 -39.09
CA CYS A 216 14.21 -26.83 -37.85
C CYS A 216 12.69 -26.71 -38.02
N VAL A 217 11.96 -26.58 -36.91
CA VAL A 217 10.49 -26.47 -36.94
C VAL A 217 10.05 -25.06 -37.34
N PRO A 218 8.82 -24.85 -37.82
CA PRO A 218 8.26 -23.53 -38.06
C PRO A 218 8.29 -22.67 -36.79
N SER A 219 8.46 -21.35 -36.95
CA SER A 219 8.42 -20.40 -35.82
C SER A 219 7.07 -20.42 -35.10
N PHE A 220 7.09 -20.13 -33.80
CA PHE A 220 5.92 -20.12 -32.93
C PHE A 220 6.18 -19.15 -31.76
N GLY A 221 5.10 -18.53 -31.25
CA GLY A 221 5.19 -17.63 -30.10
C GLY A 221 5.50 -18.39 -28.81
N PHE A 222 4.48 -19.03 -28.23
CA PHE A 222 4.61 -19.84 -27.01
C PHE A 222 3.86 -21.16 -27.15
N ARG A 223 4.48 -22.23 -26.65
CA ARG A 223 3.92 -23.58 -26.54
C ARG A 223 4.07 -24.11 -25.12
N HIS A 224 2.95 -24.52 -24.54
CA HIS A 224 2.94 -25.30 -23.32
C HIS A 224 3.03 -26.79 -23.66
N LEU A 225 4.04 -27.48 -23.13
CA LEU A 225 4.40 -28.85 -23.52
C LEU A 225 4.10 -29.86 -22.41
N LEU A 226 4.43 -29.52 -21.16
CA LEU A 226 4.22 -30.39 -20.01
C LEU A 226 3.63 -29.60 -18.84
N SER A 227 2.40 -29.95 -18.44
CA SER A 227 1.79 -29.49 -17.19
C SER A 227 2.57 -29.99 -15.98
N LEU A 228 2.58 -29.18 -14.92
CA LEU A 228 3.29 -29.48 -13.67
C LEU A 228 2.90 -30.86 -13.13
N THR A 229 3.87 -31.76 -13.09
CA THR A 229 3.70 -33.15 -12.65
C THR A 229 4.84 -33.58 -11.73
N ASP A 230 4.55 -34.53 -10.84
CA ASP A 230 5.51 -35.25 -10.01
C ASP A 230 6.27 -36.34 -10.77
N LYS A 231 5.82 -36.70 -11.98
CA LYS A 231 6.45 -37.69 -12.86
C LYS A 231 7.58 -37.09 -13.67
N VAL A 232 8.77 -37.06 -13.07
CA VAL A 232 9.99 -36.49 -13.66
C VAL A 232 10.33 -37.09 -15.03
N ASP A 233 10.10 -38.40 -15.24
CA ASP A 233 10.43 -39.06 -16.50
C ASP A 233 9.67 -38.45 -17.71
N ARG A 234 8.45 -37.94 -17.48
CA ARG A 234 7.69 -37.26 -18.54
C ARG A 234 8.36 -35.98 -19.03
N PHE A 235 9.10 -35.29 -18.15
CA PHE A 235 9.88 -34.11 -18.57
C PHE A 235 10.93 -34.50 -19.60
N ASN A 236 11.71 -35.54 -19.32
CA ASN A 236 12.74 -36.02 -20.24
C ASN A 236 12.14 -36.47 -21.57
N GLU A 237 11.02 -37.19 -21.53
CA GLU A 237 10.28 -37.61 -22.73
C GLU A 237 9.82 -36.42 -23.58
N GLU A 238 9.24 -35.38 -22.98
CA GLU A 238 8.77 -34.20 -23.72
C GLU A 238 9.91 -33.35 -24.26
N VAL A 239 11.01 -33.18 -23.52
CA VAL A 239 12.19 -32.44 -23.98
C VAL A 239 12.88 -33.15 -25.15
N GLN A 240 12.93 -34.49 -25.15
CA GLN A 240 13.52 -35.26 -26.24
C GLN A 240 12.76 -35.07 -27.57
N LYS A 241 11.45 -34.84 -27.52
CA LYS A 241 10.61 -34.59 -28.71
C LYS A 241 10.82 -33.21 -29.31
N GLN A 242 11.41 -32.27 -28.58
CA GLN A 242 11.56 -30.90 -29.05
C GLN A 242 12.68 -30.74 -30.07
N MET A 243 12.49 -29.76 -30.95
CA MET A 243 13.44 -29.29 -31.93
C MET A 243 13.44 -27.77 -31.91
N VAL A 244 14.62 -27.18 -32.15
CA VAL A 244 14.76 -25.73 -32.30
C VAL A 244 14.06 -25.23 -33.56
N SER A 245 13.81 -23.94 -33.58
CA SER A 245 13.25 -23.13 -34.66
C SER A 245 14.24 -22.04 -35.06
N ARG A 246 13.81 -21.08 -35.88
CA ARG A 246 14.61 -19.91 -36.26
C ARG A 246 13.72 -18.69 -36.54
N ASN A 247 13.96 -17.62 -35.77
CA ASN A 247 13.50 -16.25 -36.00
C ASN A 247 14.47 -15.47 -36.91
N ARG A 248 14.09 -14.24 -37.28
CA ARG A 248 14.82 -13.43 -38.26
C ARG A 248 15.66 -12.33 -37.62
N ASP A 249 15.08 -11.62 -36.67
CA ASP A 249 15.75 -10.64 -35.82
C ASP A 249 16.29 -11.29 -34.54
N ALA A 250 17.03 -10.49 -33.76
CA ALA A 250 17.67 -10.96 -32.54
C ALA A 250 16.72 -11.01 -31.33
N PRO A 251 15.87 -10.00 -31.08
CA PRO A 251 14.96 -10.06 -29.94
C PRO A 251 13.94 -11.19 -30.06
N GLU A 252 13.47 -11.68 -28.92
CA GLU A 252 12.58 -12.83 -28.84
C GLU A 252 11.28 -12.56 -28.07
N GLY A 253 10.26 -13.37 -28.34
CA GLY A 253 8.92 -13.24 -27.76
C GLY A 253 8.77 -13.84 -26.36
N GLY A 254 9.86 -13.94 -25.59
CA GLY A 254 9.85 -14.61 -24.29
C GLY A 254 8.91 -14.01 -23.24
N PHE A 255 8.59 -12.72 -23.36
CA PHE A 255 7.67 -12.04 -22.43
C PHE A 255 6.21 -12.44 -22.64
N ASP A 256 5.78 -12.76 -23.86
CA ASP A 256 4.47 -13.39 -24.10
C ASP A 256 4.39 -14.72 -23.35
N ALA A 257 5.47 -15.51 -23.43
CA ALA A 257 5.54 -16.83 -22.83
C ALA A 257 5.53 -16.79 -21.29
N ILE A 258 6.28 -15.86 -20.67
CA ILE A 258 6.23 -15.63 -19.22
C ILE A 258 4.82 -15.29 -18.77
N LEU A 259 4.17 -14.35 -19.47
CA LEU A 259 2.83 -13.92 -19.09
C LEU A 259 1.82 -15.05 -19.22
N GLN A 260 1.80 -15.78 -20.34
CA GLN A 260 0.88 -16.91 -20.55
C GLN A 260 1.14 -18.03 -19.53
N ALA A 261 2.39 -18.33 -19.20
CA ALA A 261 2.73 -19.28 -18.14
C ALA A 261 2.24 -18.82 -16.76
N ALA A 262 2.17 -17.51 -16.52
CA ALA A 262 1.70 -16.95 -15.25
C ALA A 262 0.17 -16.97 -15.12
N VAL A 263 -0.55 -16.55 -16.17
CA VAL A 263 -2.01 -16.34 -16.10
C VAL A 263 -2.82 -17.59 -16.38
N CYS A 264 -2.30 -18.54 -17.17
CA CYS A 264 -3.01 -19.78 -17.51
C CYS A 264 -2.88 -20.87 -16.43
N LYS A 265 -3.30 -20.55 -15.21
CA LYS A 265 -3.11 -21.38 -14.00
C LYS A 265 -3.51 -22.83 -14.17
N GLU A 266 -4.70 -23.08 -14.71
CA GLU A 266 -5.26 -24.43 -14.83
C GLU A 266 -4.53 -25.28 -15.87
N ARG A 267 -4.11 -24.66 -16.98
CA ARG A 267 -3.36 -25.33 -18.06
C ARG A 267 -1.96 -25.71 -17.60
N ILE A 268 -1.26 -24.78 -16.96
CA ILE A 268 0.09 -25.00 -16.44
C ILE A 268 0.06 -25.94 -15.23
N GLY A 269 -0.95 -25.80 -14.37
CA GLY A 269 -1.17 -26.66 -13.20
C GLY A 269 -0.55 -26.14 -11.90
N TRP A 270 -0.42 -24.82 -11.74
CA TRP A 270 0.11 -24.21 -10.51
C TRP A 270 -0.76 -24.59 -9.30
N ARG A 271 -0.16 -25.16 -8.25
CA ARG A 271 -0.88 -25.47 -7.02
C ARG A 271 -1.23 -24.20 -6.27
N LYS A 272 -2.28 -24.22 -5.45
CA LYS A 272 -2.59 -23.05 -4.60
C LYS A 272 -1.60 -22.90 -3.44
N GLU A 273 -1.03 -24.01 -2.98
CA GLU A 273 -0.18 -24.14 -1.78
C GLU A 273 1.20 -24.67 -2.14
N ALA A 274 1.85 -24.00 -3.09
CA ALA A 274 3.22 -24.30 -3.46
C ALA A 274 3.99 -23.02 -3.72
N PHE A 275 5.30 -23.15 -3.68
CA PHE A 275 6.23 -22.13 -4.10
C PHE A 275 6.38 -22.21 -5.62
N HIS A 276 6.02 -21.15 -6.35
CA HIS A 276 6.03 -21.16 -7.81
C HIS A 276 7.33 -20.55 -8.35
N LEU A 277 8.15 -21.38 -8.98
CA LEU A 277 9.37 -20.99 -9.67
C LEU A 277 9.15 -21.05 -11.18
N LEU A 278 9.30 -19.93 -11.86
CA LEU A 278 9.33 -19.85 -13.31
C LEU A 278 10.76 -19.58 -13.75
N VAL A 279 11.41 -20.58 -14.34
CA VAL A 279 12.77 -20.45 -14.87
C VAL A 279 12.66 -20.03 -16.33
N PHE A 280 13.21 -18.87 -16.66
CA PHE A 280 13.24 -18.34 -18.02
C PHE A 280 14.68 -18.42 -18.55
N ALA A 281 14.90 -19.32 -19.51
CA ALA A 281 16.22 -19.57 -20.10
C ALA A 281 16.28 -19.05 -21.53
N THR A 282 17.20 -18.12 -21.82
CA THR A 282 17.44 -17.54 -23.15
C THR A 282 18.86 -17.01 -23.28
N ASP A 283 19.35 -16.89 -24.50
CA ASP A 283 20.62 -16.28 -24.83
C ASP A 283 20.53 -14.98 -25.64
N ASP A 284 19.31 -14.45 -25.88
CA ASP A 284 19.07 -13.15 -26.53
C ASP A 284 18.15 -12.20 -25.71
N VAL A 285 17.97 -10.97 -26.21
CA VAL A 285 17.12 -9.94 -25.59
C VAL A 285 15.63 -10.21 -25.84
N PRO A 286 14.72 -9.75 -24.97
CA PRO A 286 13.29 -9.89 -25.24
C PRO A 286 12.76 -8.71 -26.07
N HIS A 287 11.73 -8.95 -26.86
CA HIS A 287 10.83 -7.90 -27.34
C HIS A 287 10.02 -7.30 -26.18
N LEU A 288 9.75 -6.00 -26.27
CA LEU A 288 8.98 -5.24 -25.30
C LEU A 288 7.64 -4.79 -25.89
N ALA A 289 6.71 -4.39 -25.02
CA ALA A 289 5.50 -3.70 -25.47
C ALA A 289 5.84 -2.54 -26.41
N LEU A 290 5.01 -2.37 -27.44
CA LEU A 290 5.14 -1.48 -28.59
C LEU A 290 6.04 -1.98 -29.73
N ASP A 291 6.87 -3.00 -29.52
CA ASP A 291 7.66 -3.58 -30.63
C ASP A 291 6.77 -4.29 -31.65
N GLY A 292 5.65 -4.87 -31.20
CA GLY A 292 4.66 -5.52 -32.07
C GLY A 292 4.07 -4.59 -33.13
N LYS A 293 4.15 -3.26 -32.92
CA LYS A 293 3.74 -2.25 -33.90
C LYS A 293 4.45 -2.41 -35.24
N LEU A 294 5.71 -2.89 -35.26
CA LEU A 294 6.46 -3.17 -36.48
C LEU A 294 5.84 -4.30 -37.32
N GLY A 295 5.17 -5.26 -36.65
CA GLY A 295 4.38 -6.31 -37.28
C GLY A 295 2.93 -5.91 -37.55
N GLY A 296 2.51 -4.69 -37.20
CA GLY A 296 1.11 -4.24 -37.31
C GLY A 296 0.24 -4.60 -36.11
N LEU A 297 0.82 -5.06 -35.00
CA LEU A 297 0.12 -5.35 -33.75
C LEU A 297 0.01 -4.06 -32.93
N VAL A 298 -1.20 -3.50 -32.88
CA VAL A 298 -1.50 -2.25 -32.16
C VAL A 298 -2.44 -2.47 -30.97
N GLN A 299 -2.95 -3.70 -30.80
CA GLN A 299 -3.75 -4.09 -29.66
C GLN A 299 -2.82 -4.39 -28.48
N PRO A 300 -2.91 -3.64 -27.37
CA PRO A 300 -2.13 -3.93 -26.17
C PRO A 300 -2.45 -5.33 -25.63
N HIS A 301 -1.48 -5.96 -24.99
CA HIS A 301 -1.73 -7.22 -24.29
C HIS A 301 -2.73 -7.02 -23.14
N ASP A 302 -3.76 -7.85 -23.05
CA ASP A 302 -4.86 -7.73 -22.07
C ASP A 302 -4.57 -8.31 -20.68
N GLY A 303 -3.59 -9.22 -20.57
CA GLY A 303 -3.19 -9.81 -19.30
C GLY A 303 -3.94 -11.10 -18.97
N GLU A 304 -4.62 -11.69 -19.96
CA GLU A 304 -5.46 -12.86 -19.81
C GLU A 304 -4.86 -14.10 -20.50
N CYS A 305 -5.43 -15.28 -20.18
CA CYS A 305 -4.98 -16.55 -20.73
C CYS A 305 -5.57 -16.80 -22.13
N HIS A 306 -4.70 -17.04 -23.11
CA HIS A 306 -5.06 -17.30 -24.51
C HIS A 306 -4.34 -18.53 -25.07
N MET A 307 -4.42 -19.66 -24.36
CA MET A 307 -3.95 -20.95 -24.86
C MET A 307 -5.07 -21.72 -25.55
N ASN A 308 -4.83 -22.14 -26.78
CA ASN A 308 -5.76 -22.95 -27.56
C ASN A 308 -5.75 -24.43 -27.11
N GLU A 309 -6.57 -25.26 -27.76
CA GLU A 309 -6.66 -26.70 -27.47
C GLU A 309 -5.37 -27.48 -27.74
N LYS A 310 -4.48 -26.94 -28.58
CA LYS A 310 -3.15 -27.49 -28.87
C LYS A 310 -2.07 -26.98 -27.90
N ASN A 311 -2.46 -26.27 -26.85
CA ASN A 311 -1.56 -25.65 -25.88
C ASN A 311 -0.59 -24.63 -26.50
N GLU A 312 -1.00 -23.97 -27.59
CA GLU A 312 -0.25 -22.86 -28.20
C GLU A 312 -0.92 -21.52 -27.89
N TYR A 313 -0.11 -20.46 -27.77
CA TYR A 313 -0.62 -19.11 -27.56
C TYR A 313 -1.28 -18.55 -28.82
N SER A 314 -2.62 -18.48 -28.82
CA SER A 314 -3.40 -18.01 -29.96
C SER A 314 -3.41 -16.49 -30.10
N GLY A 315 -3.06 -15.74 -29.05
CA GLY A 315 -2.95 -14.28 -29.08
C GLY A 315 -1.68 -13.76 -29.76
N SER A 316 -0.73 -14.63 -30.08
CA SER A 316 0.63 -14.27 -30.54
C SER A 316 0.65 -13.30 -31.74
N THR A 317 -0.26 -13.49 -32.70
CA THR A 317 -0.36 -12.68 -33.92
C THR A 317 -1.48 -11.63 -33.88
N ASN A 318 -2.12 -11.43 -32.72
CA ASN A 318 -3.26 -10.52 -32.56
C ASN A 318 -2.97 -9.41 -31.55
N MET A 319 -2.17 -9.70 -30.52
CA MET A 319 -1.81 -8.76 -29.46
C MET A 319 -0.31 -8.47 -29.44
N ASP A 320 0.03 -7.26 -29.03
CA ASP A 320 1.39 -6.82 -28.76
C ASP A 320 2.04 -7.60 -27.59
N TYR A 321 3.34 -7.44 -27.38
CA TYR A 321 4.05 -7.99 -26.22
C TYR A 321 3.58 -7.30 -24.93
N PRO A 322 3.65 -7.97 -23.76
CA PRO A 322 3.25 -7.36 -22.50
C PRO A 322 4.28 -6.34 -22.02
N SER A 323 3.79 -5.31 -21.30
CA SER A 323 4.66 -4.34 -20.64
C SER A 323 5.29 -4.94 -19.39
N LEU A 324 6.43 -4.37 -18.95
CA LEU A 324 7.08 -4.80 -17.69
C LEU A 324 6.16 -4.64 -16.47
N ALA A 325 5.32 -3.60 -16.46
CA ALA A 325 4.35 -3.37 -15.39
C ALA A 325 3.27 -4.45 -15.36
N LEU A 326 2.71 -4.82 -16.52
CA LEU A 326 1.72 -5.89 -16.63
C LEU A 326 2.32 -7.25 -16.22
N LEU A 327 3.57 -7.53 -16.61
CA LEU A 327 4.30 -8.72 -16.16
C LEU A 327 4.45 -8.73 -14.63
N GLY A 328 4.93 -7.63 -14.04
CA GLY A 328 5.09 -7.52 -12.59
C GLY A 328 3.78 -7.70 -11.82
N GLU A 329 2.70 -7.09 -12.32
CA GLU A 329 1.36 -7.23 -11.75
C GLU A 329 0.91 -8.69 -11.78
N LYS A 330 0.93 -9.36 -12.94
CA LYS A 330 0.42 -10.73 -13.08
C LYS A 330 1.32 -11.76 -12.38
N LEU A 331 2.65 -11.56 -12.34
CA LEU A 331 3.55 -12.42 -11.55
C LEU A 331 3.27 -12.31 -10.06
N ALA A 332 3.09 -11.08 -9.54
CA ALA A 332 2.74 -10.85 -8.14
C ALA A 332 1.33 -11.37 -7.80
N ALA A 333 0.35 -11.14 -8.66
CA ALA A 333 -1.03 -11.64 -8.54
C ALA A 333 -1.07 -13.18 -8.42
N ASN A 334 -0.16 -13.86 -9.12
CA ASN A 334 -0.12 -15.31 -9.22
C ASN A 334 0.95 -15.97 -8.34
N ASN A 335 1.65 -15.19 -7.50
CA ASN A 335 2.72 -15.62 -6.59
C ASN A 335 3.86 -16.37 -7.29
N ILE A 336 4.27 -15.90 -8.48
CA ILE A 336 5.31 -16.55 -9.29
C ILE A 336 6.62 -15.79 -9.16
N TYR A 337 7.67 -16.51 -8.77
CA TYR A 337 9.03 -16.00 -8.79
C TYR A 337 9.68 -16.32 -10.14
N LEU A 338 10.05 -15.26 -10.86
CA LEU A 338 10.72 -15.39 -12.13
C LEU A 338 12.24 -15.38 -11.94
N ILE A 339 12.89 -16.42 -12.44
CA ILE A 339 14.34 -16.57 -12.46
C ILE A 339 14.79 -16.40 -13.92
N PHE A 340 15.47 -15.29 -14.20
CA PHE A 340 16.14 -15.08 -15.47
C PHE A 340 17.47 -15.85 -15.49
N ALA A 341 17.52 -16.97 -16.20
CA ALA A 341 18.73 -17.73 -16.47
C ALA A 341 19.24 -17.32 -17.85
N VAL A 342 20.18 -16.37 -17.89
CA VAL A 342 20.61 -15.73 -19.15
C VAL A 342 22.11 -15.77 -19.31
N THR A 343 22.59 -15.78 -20.55
CA THR A 343 24.03 -15.78 -20.80
C THR A 343 24.72 -14.52 -20.24
N LYS A 344 26.01 -14.64 -19.93
CA LYS A 344 26.80 -13.56 -19.31
C LYS A 344 26.71 -12.22 -20.03
N ARG A 345 26.58 -12.23 -21.36
CA ARG A 345 26.47 -11.01 -22.18
C ARG A 345 25.21 -10.19 -21.85
N LEU A 346 24.13 -10.87 -21.47
CA LEU A 346 22.83 -10.26 -21.22
C LEU A 346 22.53 -10.01 -19.75
N TYR A 347 23.40 -10.46 -18.85
CA TYR A 347 23.20 -10.32 -17.41
C TYR A 347 22.82 -8.89 -17.00
N VAL A 348 23.45 -7.86 -17.57
CA VAL A 348 23.19 -6.46 -17.21
C VAL A 348 21.78 -6.01 -17.60
N ILE A 349 21.28 -6.40 -18.78
CA ILE A 349 19.94 -5.96 -19.22
C ILE A 349 18.85 -6.60 -18.35
N TYR A 350 18.96 -7.91 -18.09
CA TYR A 350 18.01 -8.61 -17.23
C TYR A 350 18.11 -8.20 -15.77
N LYS A 351 19.30 -7.85 -15.28
CA LYS A 351 19.47 -7.24 -13.95
C LYS A 351 18.75 -5.89 -13.82
N ASN A 352 18.67 -5.11 -14.90
CA ASN A 352 17.90 -3.87 -14.87
C ASN A 352 16.39 -4.15 -14.84
N PHE A 353 15.93 -5.23 -15.50
CA PHE A 353 14.52 -5.64 -15.40
C PHE A 353 14.14 -6.09 -13.98
N THR A 354 15.06 -6.72 -13.23
CA THR A 354 14.74 -7.13 -11.84
C THR A 354 14.50 -5.95 -10.89
N ALA A 355 15.01 -4.76 -11.21
CA ALA A 355 14.70 -3.54 -10.46
C ALA A 355 13.25 -3.05 -10.68
N LEU A 356 12.63 -3.44 -11.79
CA LEU A 356 11.30 -3.01 -12.20
C LEU A 356 10.21 -4.07 -11.93
N ILE A 357 10.60 -5.35 -11.83
CA ILE A 357 9.71 -6.48 -11.59
C ILE A 357 10.05 -7.08 -10.21
N PRO A 358 9.28 -6.77 -9.16
CA PRO A 358 9.50 -7.33 -7.83
C PRO A 358 9.41 -8.86 -7.82
N GLY A 359 10.19 -9.51 -6.95
CA GLY A 359 10.18 -10.98 -6.84
C GLY A 359 10.92 -11.70 -7.98
N THR A 360 11.82 -11.02 -8.69
CA THR A 360 12.62 -11.61 -9.76
C THR A 360 14.11 -11.64 -9.42
N THR A 361 14.80 -12.64 -9.95
CA THR A 361 16.25 -12.82 -9.79
C THR A 361 16.88 -13.10 -11.14
N VAL A 362 18.15 -12.72 -11.30
CA VAL A 362 18.93 -13.01 -12.51
C VAL A 362 20.17 -13.81 -12.14
N GLU A 363 20.42 -14.86 -12.90
CA GLU A 363 21.52 -15.78 -12.74
C GLU A 363 22.23 -15.98 -14.08
N ILE A 364 23.55 -16.16 -14.04
CA ILE A 364 24.37 -16.32 -15.26
C ILE A 364 24.32 -17.77 -15.72
N LEU A 365 23.68 -18.01 -16.86
CA LEU A 365 23.67 -19.29 -17.55
C LEU A 365 24.97 -19.48 -18.34
N ASP A 366 25.59 -20.65 -18.17
CA ASP A 366 26.70 -21.08 -19.03
C ASP A 366 26.20 -21.26 -20.47
N GLN A 367 27.08 -21.10 -21.46
CA GLN A 367 26.70 -21.21 -22.88
C GLN A 367 26.12 -22.58 -23.27
N ASP A 368 26.37 -23.62 -22.47
CA ASP A 368 25.85 -24.97 -22.70
C ASP A 368 24.81 -25.39 -21.64
N SER A 369 24.32 -24.44 -20.84
CA SER A 369 23.36 -24.64 -19.75
C SER A 369 23.75 -25.65 -18.66
N LYS A 370 25.04 -26.02 -18.52
CA LYS A 370 25.45 -27.05 -17.54
C LYS A 370 25.26 -26.65 -16.07
N ASN A 371 25.28 -25.35 -15.77
CA ASN A 371 25.15 -24.83 -14.41
C ASN A 371 23.70 -24.60 -13.96
N ILE A 372 22.70 -24.81 -14.81
CA ILE A 372 21.30 -24.42 -14.55
C ILE A 372 20.72 -25.04 -13.27
N ILE A 373 21.09 -26.27 -12.89
CA ILE A 373 20.65 -26.87 -11.63
C ILE A 373 21.14 -26.05 -10.44
N GLN A 374 22.42 -25.69 -10.44
CA GLN A 374 23.00 -24.90 -9.35
C GLN A 374 22.37 -23.51 -9.30
N LEU A 375 22.06 -22.90 -10.46
CA LEU A 375 21.37 -21.62 -10.51
C LEU A 375 19.99 -21.69 -9.86
N ILE A 376 19.20 -22.73 -10.18
CA ILE A 376 17.87 -22.93 -9.60
C ILE A 376 17.96 -23.11 -8.08
N VAL A 377 18.90 -23.94 -7.60
CA VAL A 377 19.11 -24.17 -6.17
C VAL A 377 19.55 -22.89 -5.46
N ASN A 378 20.48 -22.12 -6.06
CA ASN A 378 20.94 -20.85 -5.50
C ASN A 378 19.82 -19.81 -5.47
N ALA A 379 19.04 -19.70 -6.55
CA ALA A 379 17.88 -18.81 -6.62
C ALA A 379 16.84 -19.19 -5.57
N TYR A 380 16.50 -20.48 -5.44
CA TYR A 380 15.61 -20.97 -4.39
C TYR A 380 16.09 -20.56 -2.99
N ASN A 381 17.36 -20.81 -2.67
CA ASN A 381 17.95 -20.46 -1.38
C ASN A 381 18.00 -18.93 -1.15
N SER A 382 18.29 -18.13 -2.18
CA SER A 382 18.35 -16.67 -2.13
C SER A 382 16.97 -16.03 -1.96
N ILE A 383 15.94 -16.60 -2.57
CA ILE A 383 14.57 -16.14 -2.39
C ILE A 383 14.09 -16.54 -0.99
N ARG A 384 14.38 -17.78 -0.59
CA ARG A 384 14.10 -18.29 0.76
C ARG A 384 14.97 -17.66 1.85
N SER A 385 15.97 -16.84 1.54
CA SER A 385 16.68 -16.10 2.59
C SER A 385 16.04 -14.75 2.92
N LYS A 386 14.92 -14.40 2.27
CA LYS A 386 14.29 -13.09 2.39
C LYS A 386 12.80 -13.20 2.67
N VAL A 387 12.30 -12.24 3.45
CA VAL A 387 10.86 -12.01 3.64
C VAL A 387 10.64 -10.52 3.50
N GLU A 388 9.81 -10.13 2.53
CA GLU A 388 9.37 -8.74 2.33
C GLU A 388 7.84 -8.68 2.34
N LEU A 389 7.27 -7.69 3.03
CA LEU A 389 5.84 -7.44 3.05
C LEU A 389 5.43 -6.45 1.95
N ILE A 390 4.33 -6.76 1.29
CA ILE A 390 3.63 -5.88 0.34
C ILE A 390 2.21 -5.60 0.85
N VAL A 391 1.68 -4.42 0.52
CA VAL A 391 0.35 -3.96 0.91
C VAL A 391 -0.49 -3.84 -0.36
N TRP A 392 -1.67 -4.45 -0.36
CA TRP A 392 -2.61 -4.44 -1.48
C TRP A 392 -3.88 -3.72 -1.08
N ASP A 393 -4.46 -2.99 -2.02
CA ASP A 393 -5.71 -2.24 -1.88
C ASP A 393 -5.72 -1.29 -0.66
N GLN A 394 -4.59 -0.62 -0.40
CA GLN A 394 -4.48 0.37 0.66
C GLN A 394 -5.38 1.59 0.38
N PRO A 395 -6.33 1.93 1.28
CA PRO A 395 -7.08 3.17 1.20
C PRO A 395 -6.15 4.39 1.21
N GLU A 396 -6.43 5.37 0.37
CA GLU A 396 -5.58 6.56 0.25
C GLU A 396 -5.45 7.28 1.58
N ASP A 397 -6.51 7.37 2.37
CA ASP A 397 -6.57 8.07 3.65
C ASP A 397 -5.81 7.38 4.81
N LEU A 398 -5.22 6.20 4.58
CA LEU A 398 -4.40 5.50 5.58
C LEU A 398 -2.90 5.70 5.36
N SER A 399 -2.20 5.96 6.45
CA SER A 399 -0.74 6.01 6.52
C SER A 399 -0.24 4.76 7.25
N LEU A 400 0.68 4.02 6.62
CA LEU A 400 1.30 2.82 7.19
C LEU A 400 2.81 3.02 7.33
N SER A 401 3.34 2.66 8.50
CA SER A 401 4.77 2.57 8.76
C SER A 401 5.15 1.20 9.29
N PHE A 402 6.32 0.72 8.88
CA PHE A 402 6.79 -0.63 9.20
C PHE A 402 8.06 -0.56 10.04
N THR A 403 8.15 -1.45 11.01
CA THR A 403 9.39 -1.72 11.76
C THR A 403 9.66 -3.22 11.71
N ALA A 404 10.73 -3.64 11.06
CA ALA A 404 11.13 -5.04 10.99
C ALA A 404 11.91 -5.46 12.23
N THR A 405 11.73 -6.69 12.68
CA THR A 405 12.55 -7.35 13.71
C THR A 405 12.94 -8.71 13.16
N CYS A 406 14.18 -8.79 12.67
CA CYS A 406 14.76 -9.97 12.04
C CYS A 406 15.53 -10.83 13.09
N GLN A 407 16.55 -11.58 12.67
CA GLN A 407 17.29 -12.50 13.57
C GLN A 407 18.03 -11.81 14.71
N ASP A 408 18.51 -10.58 14.49
CA ASP A 408 19.28 -9.83 15.50
C ASP A 408 18.42 -9.36 16.69
N GLY A 409 17.09 -9.54 16.60
CA GLY A 409 16.13 -9.09 17.62
C GLY A 409 16.01 -7.57 17.75
N GLN A 410 16.80 -6.80 16.99
CA GLN A 410 16.77 -5.34 16.99
C GLN A 410 15.65 -4.82 16.08
N PRO A 411 14.88 -3.81 16.53
CA PRO A 411 13.90 -3.16 15.68
C PRO A 411 14.59 -2.28 14.63
N LEU A 412 14.19 -2.42 13.38
CA LEU A 412 14.67 -1.67 12.22
C LEU A 412 13.53 -0.79 11.68
N PRO A 413 13.43 0.49 12.12
CA PRO A 413 12.37 1.39 11.69
C PRO A 413 12.45 1.70 10.19
N GLY A 414 11.28 1.84 9.54
CA GLY A 414 11.17 2.12 8.11
C GLY A 414 11.45 0.92 7.20
N LEU A 415 11.79 -0.24 7.77
CA LEU A 415 12.08 -1.45 7.02
C LEU A 415 10.90 -2.42 7.05
N ARG A 416 10.54 -2.96 5.88
CA ARG A 416 9.49 -3.98 5.69
C ARG A 416 10.04 -5.30 5.14
N LYS A 417 11.36 -5.48 5.20
CA LYS A 417 12.07 -6.64 4.70
C LYS A 417 13.10 -7.15 5.71
N CYS A 418 13.24 -8.47 5.77
CA CYS A 418 14.33 -9.17 6.44
C CYS A 418 15.10 -9.98 5.39
N ALA A 419 16.43 -10.04 5.53
CA ALA A 419 17.33 -10.81 4.67
C ALA A 419 18.18 -11.77 5.51
N ASP A 420 18.96 -12.62 4.84
CA ASP A 420 19.87 -13.60 5.44
C ASP A 420 19.19 -14.59 6.40
N LEU A 421 17.93 -14.89 6.12
CA LEU A 421 17.12 -15.85 6.86
C LEU A 421 17.48 -17.29 6.49
N LYS A 422 17.38 -18.18 7.47
CA LYS A 422 17.43 -19.63 7.26
C LYS A 422 16.02 -20.20 7.21
N ILE A 423 15.88 -21.31 6.50
CA ILE A 423 14.60 -22.04 6.49
C ILE A 423 14.26 -22.44 7.94
N GLY A 424 13.00 -22.20 8.34
CA GLY A 424 12.52 -22.42 9.71
C GLY A 424 12.48 -21.15 10.56
N ASP A 425 13.21 -20.10 10.15
CA ASP A 425 13.25 -18.82 10.85
C ASP A 425 11.89 -18.11 10.87
N THR A 426 11.64 -17.39 11.96
CA THR A 426 10.46 -16.54 12.15
C THR A 426 10.91 -15.09 12.33
N VAL A 427 10.32 -14.19 11.55
CA VAL A 427 10.55 -12.75 11.65
C VAL A 427 9.26 -12.05 12.06
N SER A 428 9.38 -10.84 12.58
CA SER A 428 8.21 -10.05 12.93
C SER A 428 8.29 -8.62 12.44
N PHE A 429 7.12 -8.06 12.14
CA PHE A 429 6.96 -6.69 11.68
C PHE A 429 5.92 -6.02 12.56
N ASN A 430 6.29 -4.87 13.14
CA ASN A 430 5.33 -4.00 13.78
C ASN A 430 4.82 -3.01 12.73
N VAL A 431 3.51 -3.01 12.50
CA VAL A 431 2.84 -2.12 11.56
C VAL A 431 2.13 -1.05 12.37
N SER A 432 2.56 0.20 12.24
CA SER A 432 1.86 1.34 12.84
C SER A 432 1.01 2.02 11.79
N ILE A 433 -0.23 2.30 12.14
CA ILE A 433 -1.25 2.82 11.23
C ILE A 433 -2.00 3.99 11.85
N ASP A 434 -2.23 5.01 11.03
CA ASP A 434 -3.03 6.18 11.37
C ASP A 434 -3.92 6.57 10.19
N ALA A 435 -5.11 7.09 10.50
CA ALA A 435 -6.04 7.60 9.50
C ALA A 435 -5.86 9.12 9.38
N ARG A 436 -5.73 9.62 8.14
CA ARG A 436 -5.54 11.05 7.85
C ARG A 436 -6.84 11.86 7.95
N GLY A 437 -7.98 11.19 7.86
CA GLY A 437 -9.29 11.82 7.89
C GLY A 437 -10.40 10.78 7.90
N CYS A 438 -11.59 11.23 7.51
CA CYS A 438 -12.80 10.44 7.49
C CYS A 438 -13.25 10.23 6.04
N PRO A 439 -13.19 9.01 5.50
CA PRO A 439 -13.65 8.75 4.14
C PRO A 439 -15.18 8.82 4.05
N ALA A 440 -15.68 9.03 2.84
CA ALA A 440 -17.12 9.09 2.57
C ALA A 440 -17.80 7.72 2.78
N PRO A 441 -19.12 7.68 3.06
CA PRO A 441 -19.85 6.42 3.12
C PRO A 441 -19.72 5.64 1.80
N GLY A 442 -19.36 4.35 1.89
CA GLY A 442 -19.17 3.47 0.73
C GLY A 442 -17.73 3.37 0.21
N THR A 443 -16.76 4.07 0.80
CA THR A 443 -15.33 3.87 0.51
C THR A 443 -14.86 2.50 1.00
N GLN A 444 -13.86 1.92 0.33
CA GLN A 444 -13.28 0.63 0.69
C GLN A 444 -12.70 0.64 2.12
N GLN A 445 -13.18 -0.28 2.97
CA GLN A 445 -12.88 -0.33 4.41
C GLN A 445 -11.86 -1.42 4.76
N GLY A 446 -10.91 -1.72 3.88
CA GLY A 446 -9.94 -2.76 4.19
C GLY A 446 -8.87 -2.94 3.12
N PHE A 447 -7.77 -3.53 3.57
CA PHE A 447 -6.58 -3.79 2.76
C PHE A 447 -5.94 -5.10 3.21
N THR A 448 -4.98 -5.59 2.42
CA THR A 448 -4.31 -6.86 2.69
C THR A 448 -2.80 -6.65 2.83
N ILE A 449 -2.20 -7.23 3.88
CA ILE A 449 -0.74 -7.32 4.03
C ILE A 449 -0.31 -8.74 3.72
N LYS A 450 0.68 -8.88 2.84
CA LYS A 450 1.09 -10.18 2.32
C LYS A 450 2.62 -10.26 2.19
N PRO A 451 3.26 -11.37 2.57
CA PRO A 451 4.66 -11.60 2.21
C PRO A 451 4.77 -11.91 0.72
N VAL A 452 5.73 -11.30 0.03
CA VAL A 452 5.97 -11.55 -1.40
C VAL A 452 6.08 -13.05 -1.66
N GLY A 453 5.25 -13.57 -2.56
CA GLY A 453 5.25 -14.97 -3.04
C GLY A 453 4.76 -16.04 -2.05
N PHE A 454 4.15 -15.64 -0.94
CA PHE A 454 3.41 -16.54 -0.07
C PHE A 454 1.94 -16.60 -0.51
N LYS A 455 1.22 -17.68 -0.17
CA LYS A 455 -0.23 -17.73 -0.33
C LYS A 455 -0.91 -16.92 0.77
N ASP A 456 -0.49 -17.17 2.01
CA ASP A 456 -1.13 -16.61 3.18
C ASP A 456 -0.96 -15.10 3.26
N HIS A 457 -1.96 -14.45 3.81
CA HIS A 457 -2.03 -13.01 3.95
C HIS A 457 -2.78 -12.65 5.23
N LEU A 458 -2.62 -11.40 5.64
CA LEU A 458 -3.37 -10.78 6.71
C LEU A 458 -4.41 -9.85 6.09
N GLU A 459 -5.69 -10.17 6.32
CA GLU A 459 -6.81 -9.27 6.03
C GLU A 459 -6.96 -8.24 7.15
N VAL A 460 -7.02 -6.95 6.77
CA VAL A 460 -7.23 -5.86 7.72
C VAL A 460 -8.51 -5.12 7.36
N SER A 461 -9.50 -5.18 8.25
CA SER A 461 -10.73 -4.40 8.15
C SER A 461 -10.60 -3.11 8.97
N VAL A 462 -11.05 -1.98 8.43
CA VAL A 462 -10.84 -0.65 8.99
C VAL A 462 -12.19 0.04 9.20
N ASP A 463 -12.45 0.42 10.44
CA ASP A 463 -13.63 1.16 10.87
C ASP A 463 -13.22 2.56 11.33
N TYR A 464 -13.71 3.60 10.64
CA TYR A 464 -13.34 4.99 10.91
C TYR A 464 -14.29 5.62 11.92
N ARG A 465 -13.77 5.93 13.11
CA ARG A 465 -14.51 6.53 14.23
C ARG A 465 -14.53 8.05 14.13
N CYS A 466 -15.38 8.52 13.22
CA CYS A 466 -15.54 9.94 12.91
C CYS A 466 -16.78 10.58 13.53
N ALA A 467 -17.82 9.77 13.76
CA ALA A 467 -19.04 10.22 14.42
C ALA A 467 -18.91 10.09 15.95
N CYS A 468 -19.58 11.00 16.67
CA CYS A 468 -19.71 10.91 18.11
C CYS A 468 -20.88 10.00 18.50
N GLY A 469 -20.76 9.28 19.63
CA GLY A 469 -21.85 8.41 20.10
C GLY A 469 -23.13 9.19 20.44
N CYS A 470 -22.99 10.41 20.92
CA CYS A 470 -24.10 11.33 21.19
C CYS A 470 -24.88 11.78 19.94
N THR A 471 -24.34 11.60 18.72
CA THR A 471 -25.00 12.04 17.48
C THR A 471 -26.23 11.19 17.18
N ASP A 472 -26.22 9.91 17.59
CA ASP A 472 -27.36 8.99 17.47
C ASP A 472 -28.55 9.41 18.35
N GLN A 473 -28.34 10.27 19.33
CA GLN A 473 -29.37 10.78 20.25
C GLN A 473 -29.94 12.14 19.81
N THR A 474 -29.73 12.53 18.55
CA THR A 474 -30.20 13.82 18.02
C THR A 474 -31.71 13.95 18.15
N GLN A 475 -32.15 15.09 18.71
CA GLN A 475 -33.56 15.41 18.87
C GLN A 475 -33.95 16.53 17.91
N ALA A 476 -34.79 16.21 16.92
CA ALA A 476 -35.39 17.21 16.05
C ALA A 476 -36.46 18.03 16.81
N ASN A 477 -36.57 19.32 16.51
CA ASN A 477 -37.52 20.25 17.12
C ASN A 477 -37.46 20.22 18.66
N SER A 478 -36.24 20.15 19.20
CA SER A 478 -36.04 20.01 20.64
C SER A 478 -36.49 21.27 21.38
N THR A 479 -37.18 21.09 22.51
CA THR A 479 -37.56 22.20 23.40
C THR A 479 -36.33 22.93 23.96
N HIS A 480 -35.17 22.27 23.99
CA HIS A 480 -33.91 22.89 24.39
C HIS A 480 -33.41 23.94 23.38
N CYS A 481 -33.84 23.84 22.12
CA CYS A 481 -33.51 24.74 21.01
C CYS A 481 -34.73 25.57 20.57
N SER A 482 -35.57 25.97 21.54
CA SER A 482 -36.80 26.75 21.29
C SER A 482 -37.79 26.09 20.33
N SER A 483 -37.67 24.77 20.12
CA SER A 483 -38.39 23.99 19.10
C SER A 483 -38.14 24.43 17.65
N ILE A 484 -37.06 25.20 17.41
CA ILE A 484 -36.66 25.75 16.11
C ILE A 484 -35.21 25.32 15.83
N GLY A 485 -35.05 24.03 15.56
CA GLY A 485 -33.75 23.42 15.33
C GLY A 485 -33.58 22.05 15.98
N GLN A 486 -32.38 21.52 15.86
CA GLN A 486 -32.00 20.17 16.30
C GLN A 486 -31.05 20.26 17.50
N TYR A 487 -31.26 19.42 18.51
CA TYR A 487 -30.34 19.27 19.63
C TYR A 487 -29.46 18.05 19.43
N THR A 488 -28.15 18.26 19.32
CA THR A 488 -27.17 17.20 19.06
C THR A 488 -25.96 17.42 19.98
N CYS A 489 -25.52 16.38 20.70
CA CYS A 489 -24.27 16.41 21.48
C CYS A 489 -24.09 17.63 22.40
N GLY A 490 -25.16 18.10 23.06
CA GLY A 490 -25.06 19.23 23.99
C GLY A 490 -25.24 20.62 23.38
N ILE A 491 -25.42 20.73 22.06
CA ILE A 491 -25.57 21.99 21.33
C ILE A 491 -26.82 22.01 20.44
N CYS A 492 -27.29 23.22 20.13
CA CYS A 492 -28.39 23.45 19.19
C CYS A 492 -27.84 23.77 17.80
N ARG A 493 -28.35 23.08 16.78
CA ARG A 493 -28.21 23.42 15.37
C ARG A 493 -29.53 24.05 14.92
N CYS A 494 -29.55 25.37 14.84
CA CYS A 494 -30.76 26.13 14.54
C CYS A 494 -31.18 25.99 13.08
N ASP A 495 -32.49 26.11 12.83
CA ASP A 495 -33.02 26.18 11.47
C ASP A 495 -32.57 27.48 10.77
N PRO A 496 -32.53 27.52 9.42
CA PRO A 496 -32.12 28.72 8.69
C PRO A 496 -32.90 29.97 9.13
N GLY A 497 -32.17 31.06 9.42
CA GLY A 497 -32.74 32.32 9.90
C GLY A 497 -32.83 32.46 11.43
N TYR A 498 -32.38 31.46 12.21
CA TYR A 498 -32.34 31.51 13.67
C TYR A 498 -30.93 31.32 14.21
N LEU A 499 -30.61 32.03 15.29
CA LEU A 499 -29.27 32.10 15.89
C LEU A 499 -29.35 32.07 17.42
N GLY A 500 -28.20 31.93 18.08
CA GLY A 500 -28.09 31.86 19.54
C GLY A 500 -27.86 30.45 20.06
N ALA A 501 -27.52 30.32 21.34
CA ALA A 501 -27.16 29.02 21.94
C ALA A 501 -28.36 28.06 22.04
N ARG A 502 -29.59 28.58 21.96
CA ARG A 502 -30.88 27.88 22.01
C ARG A 502 -31.83 28.29 20.87
N CYS A 503 -31.30 28.88 19.79
CA CYS A 503 -32.08 29.35 18.65
C CYS A 503 -33.14 30.41 19.02
N GLU A 504 -32.79 31.26 19.99
CA GLU A 504 -33.67 32.26 20.57
C GLU A 504 -33.76 33.57 19.76
N CYS A 505 -32.84 33.79 18.83
CA CYS A 505 -32.75 35.01 18.02
C CYS A 505 -33.17 34.75 16.57
N GLN A 506 -33.88 35.69 15.95
CA GLN A 506 -34.08 35.71 14.50
C GLN A 506 -33.00 36.56 13.81
N GLU A 507 -32.53 36.12 12.66
CA GLU A 507 -31.51 36.81 11.85
C GLU A 507 -31.98 38.23 11.48
N GLY A 508 -31.19 39.25 11.85
CA GLY A 508 -31.51 40.66 11.63
C GLY A 508 -32.24 41.38 12.80
N GLU A 509 -32.56 40.69 13.89
CA GLU A 509 -33.11 41.35 15.08
C GLU A 509 -32.03 42.09 15.89
N ALA A 510 -32.20 43.41 16.03
CA ALA A 510 -31.37 44.29 16.84
C ALA A 510 -31.68 44.17 18.35
N GLY A 511 -31.69 42.95 18.89
CA GLY A 511 -31.70 42.73 20.34
C GLY A 511 -30.39 43.19 20.97
N SER A 512 -30.42 43.84 22.14
CA SER A 512 -29.30 44.53 22.81
C SER A 512 -27.92 43.91 22.54
N MET A 513 -27.23 44.43 21.54
CA MET A 513 -25.95 43.91 21.04
C MET A 513 -24.83 44.18 22.05
N TYR A 514 -24.27 43.14 22.65
CA TYR A 514 -22.97 43.23 23.29
C TYR A 514 -21.89 43.01 22.22
N LEU A 515 -21.56 44.07 21.48
CA LEU A 515 -20.50 44.08 20.44
C LEU A 515 -19.14 43.54 20.93
N SER A 516 -18.93 43.50 22.26
CA SER A 516 -17.76 42.90 22.89
C SER A 516 -17.69 41.38 22.75
N ALA A 517 -18.81 40.67 22.61
CA ALA A 517 -18.86 39.22 22.55
C ALA A 517 -18.34 38.64 21.22
N CYS A 518 -18.41 39.42 20.13
CA CYS A 518 -17.89 39.07 18.80
C CYS A 518 -16.46 39.58 18.55
N ARG A 519 -15.73 39.93 19.61
CA ARG A 519 -14.40 40.51 19.54
C ARG A 519 -13.42 39.68 20.36
N GLN A 520 -12.38 39.17 19.70
CA GLN A 520 -11.39 38.29 20.33
C GLN A 520 -10.59 38.98 21.47
N ALA A 521 -10.24 40.26 21.31
CA ALA A 521 -9.60 41.07 22.35
C ALA A 521 -9.88 42.57 22.14
N GLU A 522 -9.74 43.39 23.18
CA GLU A 522 -9.87 44.85 23.05
C GLU A 522 -8.90 45.41 22.00
N GLY A 523 -9.44 46.17 21.04
CA GLY A 523 -8.68 46.72 19.90
C GLY A 523 -8.68 45.87 18.62
N MET A 524 -9.10 44.60 18.68
CA MET A 524 -9.26 43.77 17.47
C MET A 524 -10.58 44.07 16.75
N GLN A 525 -10.61 43.81 15.43
CA GLN A 525 -11.83 43.97 14.64
C GLN A 525 -12.89 42.92 15.05
N ILE A 526 -14.16 43.33 14.97
CA ILE A 526 -15.30 42.43 15.18
C ILE A 526 -15.25 41.35 14.09
N CYS A 527 -15.37 40.08 14.50
CA CYS A 527 -15.29 38.92 13.61
C CYS A 527 -14.07 38.93 12.69
N GLY A 528 -12.93 39.45 13.19
CA GLY A 528 -11.68 39.54 12.43
C GLY A 528 -11.76 40.39 11.15
N GLY A 529 -12.84 41.18 10.98
CA GLY A 529 -13.14 41.90 9.74
C GLY A 529 -13.61 41.02 8.58
N ARG A 530 -13.86 39.73 8.83
CA ARG A 530 -14.24 38.72 7.82
C ARG A 530 -15.63 38.13 8.07
N GLY A 531 -16.47 38.86 8.79
CA GLY A 531 -17.83 38.46 9.09
C GLY A 531 -18.65 39.55 9.77
N GLU A 532 -19.94 39.27 9.99
CA GLU A 532 -20.88 40.15 10.68
C GLU A 532 -21.24 39.58 12.06
N CYS A 533 -21.39 40.45 13.07
CA CYS A 533 -21.78 40.03 14.42
C CYS A 533 -23.30 40.12 14.57
N SER A 534 -23.96 38.97 14.69
CA SER A 534 -25.40 38.84 14.89
C SER A 534 -25.69 37.95 16.10
N CYS A 535 -26.57 38.36 17.00
CA CYS A 535 -26.91 37.63 18.24
C CYS A 535 -25.65 37.18 19.05
N ASN A 536 -24.67 38.07 19.22
CA ASN A 536 -23.41 37.82 19.94
C ASN A 536 -22.54 36.67 19.34
N GLN A 537 -22.75 36.30 18.08
CA GLN A 537 -21.95 35.33 17.33
C GLN A 537 -21.51 35.91 15.97
N CYS A 538 -20.39 35.40 15.43
CA CYS A 538 -19.86 35.83 14.15
C CYS A 538 -20.37 34.96 12.98
N LEU A 539 -20.90 35.61 11.95
CA LEU A 539 -21.25 35.02 10.66
C LEU A 539 -20.15 35.34 9.66
N CYS A 540 -19.33 34.34 9.31
CA CYS A 540 -18.20 34.53 8.41
C CYS A 540 -18.67 34.68 6.96
N TYR A 541 -18.01 35.56 6.21
CA TYR A 541 -18.31 35.75 4.80
C TYR A 541 -17.91 34.53 3.96
N GLU A 542 -18.69 34.24 2.92
CA GLU A 542 -18.33 33.26 1.91
C GLU A 542 -17.12 33.74 1.11
N SER A 543 -16.27 32.80 0.68
CA SER A 543 -15.08 33.08 -0.12
C SER A 543 -14.98 32.15 -1.31
N GLU A 544 -14.55 32.67 -2.46
CA GLU A 544 -14.29 31.88 -3.67
C GLU A 544 -13.03 31.02 -3.57
N PHE A 545 -12.16 31.29 -2.59
CA PHE A 545 -10.88 30.60 -2.42
C PHE A 545 -10.95 29.38 -1.47
N GLY A 546 -12.04 29.26 -0.71
CA GLY A 546 -12.27 28.19 0.27
C GLY A 546 -13.15 28.67 1.43
N LYS A 547 -13.04 28.06 2.61
CA LYS A 547 -13.90 28.37 3.75
C LYS A 547 -13.21 29.26 4.77
N ILE A 548 -13.90 30.31 5.22
CA ILE A 548 -13.54 31.10 6.40
C ILE A 548 -14.36 30.57 7.57
N TYR A 549 -13.71 30.28 8.68
CA TYR A 549 -14.35 29.65 9.85
C TYR A 549 -13.68 30.13 11.15
N GLY A 550 -14.18 29.63 12.29
CA GLY A 550 -13.72 30.00 13.62
C GLY A 550 -14.69 30.92 14.36
N THR A 551 -14.58 30.99 15.69
CA THR A 551 -15.53 31.71 16.56
C THR A 551 -15.59 33.21 16.25
N PHE A 552 -14.49 33.76 15.76
CA PHE A 552 -14.33 35.15 15.36
C PHE A 552 -13.92 35.27 13.88
N CYS A 553 -14.19 34.26 13.05
CA CYS A 553 -13.76 34.21 11.63
C CYS A 553 -12.26 34.39 11.43
N GLU A 554 -11.47 33.83 12.35
CA GLU A 554 -10.02 33.93 12.41
C GLU A 554 -9.27 32.87 11.57
N CYS A 555 -9.97 31.82 11.14
CA CYS A 555 -9.41 30.67 10.43
C CYS A 555 -9.83 30.64 8.96
N ASP A 556 -8.99 30.03 8.12
CA ASP A 556 -9.29 29.70 6.73
C ASP A 556 -8.50 28.46 6.28
N ASP A 557 -8.95 27.80 5.21
CA ASP A 557 -8.37 26.56 4.67
C ASP A 557 -7.50 26.78 3.41
N PHE A 558 -7.21 28.03 3.05
CA PHE A 558 -6.54 28.38 1.79
C PHE A 558 -5.28 29.24 1.93
N SER A 559 -4.97 29.78 3.11
CA SER A 559 -3.81 30.66 3.33
C SER A 559 -2.51 29.95 3.73
N CYS A 560 -2.46 28.62 3.73
CA CYS A 560 -1.22 27.89 4.02
C CYS A 560 -0.12 28.10 2.95
N ALA A 561 1.11 27.76 3.31
CA ALA A 561 2.26 27.87 2.41
C ALA A 561 2.09 27.03 1.14
N ARG A 562 2.56 27.55 0.01
CA ARG A 562 2.52 26.91 -1.30
C ARG A 562 3.93 26.60 -1.78
N HIS A 563 4.12 25.43 -2.37
CA HIS A 563 5.31 25.11 -3.15
C HIS A 563 4.88 24.85 -4.60
N LYS A 564 5.49 25.56 -5.56
CA LYS A 564 5.14 25.50 -6.99
C LYS A 564 3.64 25.69 -7.28
N GLY A 565 2.98 26.57 -6.52
CA GLY A 565 1.55 26.88 -6.67
C GLY A 565 0.60 25.90 -5.96
N ILE A 566 1.07 24.74 -5.52
CA ILE A 566 0.25 23.74 -4.82
C ILE A 566 0.31 24.01 -3.30
N LEU A 567 -0.85 24.15 -2.68
CA LEU A 567 -1.00 24.29 -1.23
C LEU A 567 -0.40 23.06 -0.54
N CYS A 568 0.44 23.25 0.47
CA CYS A 568 0.99 22.13 1.24
C CYS A 568 1.79 21.10 0.39
N SER A 569 2.24 21.48 -0.82
CA SER A 569 2.80 20.54 -1.82
C SER A 569 1.88 19.35 -2.15
N GLY A 570 0.58 19.44 -1.85
CA GLY A 570 -0.39 18.35 -2.02
C GLY A 570 -0.29 17.22 -0.99
N MET A 571 0.50 17.39 0.08
CA MET A 571 0.77 16.33 1.06
C MET A 571 0.07 16.53 2.41
N CYS A 572 -0.47 17.72 2.69
CA CYS A 572 -1.19 18.04 3.93
C CYS A 572 -2.49 18.80 3.65
N ALA A 573 -3.45 18.69 4.56
CA ALA A 573 -4.62 19.57 4.63
C ALA A 573 -4.25 20.86 5.38
N CYS A 574 -4.75 22.01 4.91
CA CYS A 574 -4.53 23.29 5.57
C CYS A 574 -5.56 23.50 6.69
N ILE A 575 -5.10 23.57 7.95
CA ILE A 575 -5.96 23.79 9.11
C ILE A 575 -5.36 24.93 9.94
N THR A 576 -5.96 26.12 9.87
CA THR A 576 -5.51 27.38 10.48
C THR A 576 -4.10 27.83 10.04
N LYS A 577 -3.66 29.04 10.40
CA LYS A 577 -2.36 29.63 10.00
C LYS A 577 -1.11 28.84 10.44
N GLU A 578 -1.28 27.67 11.04
CA GLU A 578 -0.20 26.74 11.38
C GLU A 578 -0.12 25.60 10.35
N ILE A 579 1.10 25.31 9.94
CA ILE A 579 1.41 24.14 9.12
C ILE A 579 1.43 22.94 10.08
N SER A 580 0.49 22.01 9.94
CA SER A 580 0.69 20.65 10.45
C SER A 580 1.77 19.96 9.60
N ILE A 581 3.03 20.14 10.02
CA ILE A 581 4.20 19.57 9.33
C ILE A 581 4.10 18.05 9.38
N LEU A 582 4.03 17.46 8.19
CA LEU A 582 4.28 16.04 7.95
C LEU A 582 5.69 15.70 8.47
N THR A 583 5.80 14.98 9.58
CA THR A 583 7.07 14.31 9.90
C THR A 583 7.24 13.14 8.94
N ASN A 584 7.71 13.44 7.74
CA ASN A 584 8.19 12.48 6.76
C ASN A 584 9.73 12.54 6.80
N SER A 585 10.34 11.83 7.75
CA SER A 585 11.79 11.63 7.75
C SER A 585 12.16 10.52 6.76
N SER A 586 12.11 10.83 5.46
CA SER A 586 12.83 10.07 4.42
C SER A 586 12.83 10.83 3.09
N ALA A 587 13.67 11.86 3.01
CA ALA A 587 14.20 12.35 1.73
C ALA A 587 15.72 12.30 1.82
N SER A 588 16.28 11.11 1.60
CA SER A 588 17.70 10.95 1.30
C SER A 588 17.97 11.52 -0.09
N TYR A 589 18.47 12.76 -0.14
CA TYR A 589 19.20 13.24 -1.31
C TYR A 589 20.61 12.64 -1.26
N SER A 590 20.86 11.67 -2.11
CA SER A 590 22.20 11.20 -2.46
C SER A 590 22.76 12.08 -3.58
N THR A 591 23.81 12.85 -3.28
CA THR A 591 24.92 13.08 -4.22
C THR A 591 25.76 11.82 -4.37
#